data_AF-A0AAU1WZ65-F1
#
_entry.id   AF-A0AAU1WZ65-F1
#
_cell.length_a   1.000
_cell.length_b   1.000
_cell.length_c   1.000
_cell.angle_alpha   90.00
_cell.angle_beta   90.00
_cell.angle_gamma   90.00
#
_symmetry.space_group_name_H-M   'P 1'
#
loop_
_entity.id
_entity.type
_entity.pdbx_description
1 polymer ?
#
loop_
_entity_poly.entity_id
_entity_poly.type
_entity_poly.pdbx_seq_one_letter_code
_entity_poly.pdbx_strand_id
1 'polypeptide(L)'
;MTPSEVSARRALASLRELACRYRADEVRPEDLPMRAAEALAAGLDTPALCELAGLPRNTDTRDIRDVFEQALRESGVELPALALARRHGLRRLAARLLDGSVTLAGLATDDGWDTEAGTAEERSFVALIPPCACCLEYTVGLDPAAWAAEVRVAALALVASPPDRTDC
;
A
#
# COMPACT_ATOMS: atom_id res chain seq x y z
N MET A 1 -31.65 1.13 5.34
CA MET A 1 -30.36 0.90 4.67
C MET A 1 -30.43 -0.47 4.03
N THR A 2 -30.35 -0.54 2.70
CA THR A 2 -30.53 -1.79 1.95
C THR A 2 -29.19 -2.57 1.88
N PRO A 3 -29.21 -3.90 1.64
CA PRO A 3 -27.98 -4.68 1.45
C PRO A 3 -27.09 -4.15 0.31
N SER A 4 -27.69 -3.49 -0.69
CA SER A 4 -27.00 -2.87 -1.82
C SER A 4 -26.17 -1.65 -1.40
N GLU A 5 -26.70 -0.80 -0.50
CA GLU A 5 -25.98 0.38 -0.01
C GLU A 5 -24.77 0.02 0.85
N VAL A 6 -24.86 -1.06 1.63
CA VAL A 6 -23.74 -1.58 2.44
C VAL A 6 -22.63 -2.12 1.55
N SER A 7 -22.98 -2.80 0.47
CA SER A 7 -22.02 -3.38 -0.48
C SER A 7 -21.28 -2.30 -1.25
N ALA A 8 -22.00 -1.30 -1.77
CA ALA A 8 -21.41 -0.16 -2.46
C ALA A 8 -20.47 0.65 -1.55
N ARG A 9 -20.83 0.85 -0.28
CA ARG A 9 -19.96 1.55 0.68
C ARG A 9 -18.67 0.78 0.97
N ARG A 10 -18.74 -0.56 1.05
CA ARG A 10 -17.55 -1.41 1.19
C ARG A 10 -16.69 -1.37 -0.07
N ALA A 11 -17.30 -1.44 -1.26
CA ALA A 11 -16.58 -1.34 -2.52
C ALA A 11 -15.84 0.00 -2.64
N LEU A 12 -16.47 1.12 -2.25
CA LEU A 12 -15.83 2.43 -2.22
C LEU A 12 -14.68 2.50 -1.21
N ALA A 13 -14.82 1.89 -0.03
CA ALA A 13 -13.74 1.81 0.94
C ALA A 13 -12.56 0.98 0.40
N SER A 14 -12.84 -0.15 -0.26
CA SER A 14 -11.82 -0.96 -0.93
C SER A 14 -11.14 -0.21 -2.08
N LEU A 15 -11.88 0.62 -2.84
CA LEU A 15 -11.29 1.45 -3.90
C LEU A 15 -10.39 2.55 -3.34
N ARG A 16 -10.76 3.18 -2.21
CA ARG A 16 -9.91 4.14 -1.50
C ARG A 16 -8.63 3.50 -0.99
N GLU A 17 -8.74 2.31 -0.41
CA GLU A 17 -7.57 1.55 0.02
C GLU A 17 -6.68 1.20 -1.17
N LEU A 18 -7.28 0.78 -2.30
CA LEU A 18 -6.54 0.51 -3.53
C LEU A 18 -5.83 1.77 -4.06
N ALA A 19 -6.48 2.94 -4.03
CA ALA A 19 -5.86 4.21 -4.42
C ALA A 19 -4.64 4.54 -3.55
N CYS A 20 -4.73 4.30 -2.24
CA CYS A 20 -3.61 4.50 -1.32
C CYS A 20 -2.46 3.51 -1.60
N ARG A 21 -2.76 2.24 -1.87
CA ARG A 21 -1.75 1.23 -2.22
C ARG A 21 -1.09 1.50 -3.58
N TYR A 22 -1.89 1.87 -4.59
CA TYR A 22 -1.41 2.32 -5.90
C TYR A 22 -0.46 3.50 -5.75
N ARG A 23 -0.83 4.49 -4.94
CA ARG A 23 0.01 5.67 -4.76
C ARG A 23 1.31 5.37 -4.00
N ALA A 24 1.29 4.37 -3.13
CA ALA A 24 2.46 3.87 -2.42
C ALA A 24 3.33 2.92 -3.26
N ASP A 25 3.00 2.69 -4.54
CA ASP A 25 3.66 1.76 -5.45
C ASP A 25 3.62 0.28 -4.98
N GLU A 26 2.65 -0.06 -4.14
CA GLU A 26 2.45 -1.43 -3.64
C GLU A 26 1.61 -2.29 -4.61
N VAL A 27 1.06 -1.67 -5.66
CA VAL A 27 0.23 -2.33 -6.66
C VAL A 27 0.81 -2.06 -8.03
N ARG A 28 1.16 -3.14 -8.71
CA ARG A 28 1.62 -3.06 -10.09
C ARG A 28 0.47 -2.60 -11.00
N PRO A 29 0.73 -1.70 -11.97
CA PRO A 29 -0.29 -1.26 -12.91
C PRO A 29 -1.00 -2.42 -13.61
N GLU A 30 -0.26 -3.49 -13.95
CA GLU A 30 -0.82 -4.65 -14.66
C GLU A 30 -1.85 -5.47 -13.85
N ASP A 31 -1.94 -5.24 -12.54
CA ASP A 31 -2.93 -5.87 -11.67
C ASP A 31 -4.22 -5.04 -11.53
N LEU A 32 -4.20 -3.76 -11.92
CA LEU A 32 -5.36 -2.86 -11.82
C LEU A 32 -6.60 -3.33 -12.61
N PRO A 33 -6.48 -3.93 -13.81
CA PRO A 33 -7.65 -4.48 -14.51
C PRO A 33 -8.43 -5.52 -13.70
N MET A 34 -7.72 -6.43 -13.02
CA MET A 34 -8.37 -7.44 -12.17
C MET A 34 -9.05 -6.78 -10.96
N ARG A 35 -8.40 -5.79 -10.35
CA ARG A 35 -8.98 -5.04 -9.23
C ARG A 35 -10.23 -4.26 -9.62
N ALA A 36 -10.27 -3.72 -10.85
CA ALA A 36 -11.46 -3.07 -11.37
C ALA A 36 -12.62 -4.07 -11.55
N ALA A 37 -12.34 -5.27 -12.06
CA ALA A 37 -13.35 -6.33 -12.16
C ALA A 37 -13.91 -6.74 -10.79
N GLU A 38 -13.06 -6.83 -9.76
CA GLU A 38 -13.49 -7.07 -8.37
C GLU A 38 -14.39 -5.94 -7.84
N ALA A 39 -14.07 -4.68 -8.13
CA ALA A 39 -14.87 -3.52 -7.74
C ALA A 39 -16.24 -3.49 -8.43
N LEU A 40 -16.29 -3.81 -9.73
CA LEU A 40 -17.54 -3.94 -10.49
C LEU A 40 -18.41 -5.06 -9.91
N ALA A 41 -17.83 -6.22 -9.60
CA ALA A 41 -18.54 -7.33 -8.97
C ALA A 41 -19.08 -6.98 -7.56
N ALA A 42 -18.44 -6.05 -6.87
CA ALA A 42 -18.89 -5.50 -5.59
C ALA A 42 -19.96 -4.39 -5.73
N GLY A 43 -20.34 -4.04 -6.96
CA GLY A 43 -21.41 -3.09 -7.28
C GLY A 43 -20.95 -1.63 -7.46
N LEU A 44 -19.64 -1.38 -7.55
CA LEU A 44 -19.13 -0.06 -7.92
C LEU A 44 -18.99 0.02 -9.43
N ASP A 45 -20.01 0.59 -10.08
CA ASP A 45 -20.12 0.65 -11.53
C ASP A 45 -19.90 2.08 -12.03
N THR A 46 -18.71 2.34 -12.59
CA THR A 46 -18.43 3.55 -13.34
C THR A 46 -17.91 3.21 -14.74
N PRO A 47 -18.11 4.08 -15.74
CA PRO A 47 -17.62 3.85 -17.10
C PRO A 47 -16.12 3.52 -17.16
N ALA A 48 -15.27 4.25 -16.44
CA ALA A 48 -13.83 4.00 -16.44
C ALA A 48 -13.44 2.72 -15.68
N LEU A 49 -14.20 2.29 -14.66
CA LEU A 49 -14.00 0.97 -14.04
C LEU A 49 -14.33 -0.16 -15.01
N CYS A 50 -15.42 -0.03 -15.78
CA CYS A 50 -15.78 -0.98 -16.83
C CYS A 50 -14.69 -1.06 -17.91
N GLU A 51 -14.17 0.09 -18.35
CA GLU A 51 -13.07 0.15 -19.31
C GLU A 51 -11.81 -0.53 -18.75
N LEU A 52 -11.39 -0.15 -17.54
CA LEU A 52 -10.21 -0.71 -16.88
C LEU A 52 -10.28 -2.23 -16.74
N ALA A 53 -11.44 -2.76 -16.35
CA ALA A 53 -11.67 -4.20 -16.23
C ALA A 53 -11.58 -4.93 -17.57
N GLY A 54 -11.85 -4.24 -18.68
CA GLY A 54 -11.74 -4.75 -20.04
C GLY A 54 -10.34 -4.68 -20.65
N LEU A 55 -9.39 -3.97 -20.00
CA LEU A 55 -8.04 -3.82 -20.55
C LEU A 55 -7.26 -5.14 -20.48
N PRO A 56 -6.58 -5.55 -21.57
CA PRO A 56 -5.70 -6.71 -21.52
C PRO A 56 -4.45 -6.43 -20.67
N ARG A 57 -3.83 -7.48 -20.13
CA ARG A 57 -2.64 -7.36 -19.26
C ARG A 57 -1.41 -6.75 -19.95
N ASN A 58 -1.39 -6.69 -21.28
CA ASN A 58 -0.29 -6.15 -22.07
C ASN A 58 -0.53 -4.71 -22.57
N THR A 59 -1.60 -4.06 -22.12
CA THR A 59 -1.80 -2.62 -22.34
C THR A 59 -0.62 -1.82 -21.77
N ASP A 60 -0.28 -0.69 -22.39
CA ASP A 60 0.74 0.23 -21.88
C ASP A 60 0.40 0.61 -20.43
N THR A 61 1.38 0.54 -19.54
CA THR A 61 1.17 0.80 -18.11
C THR A 61 0.73 2.23 -17.84
N ARG A 62 1.05 3.18 -18.72
CA ARG A 62 0.56 4.56 -18.64
C ARG A 62 -0.93 4.63 -18.92
N ASP A 63 -1.41 3.95 -19.96
CA ASP A 63 -2.84 3.91 -20.29
C ASP A 63 -3.63 3.26 -19.15
N ILE A 64 -3.11 2.18 -18.56
CA ILE A 64 -3.76 1.54 -17.40
C ILE A 64 -3.86 2.51 -16.20
N ARG A 65 -2.80 3.28 -15.94
CA ARG A 65 -2.76 4.29 -14.86
C ARG A 65 -3.77 5.41 -15.12
N ASP A 66 -3.81 5.93 -16.35
CA ASP A 66 -4.70 7.03 -16.72
C ASP A 66 -6.17 6.63 -16.56
N VAL A 67 -6.54 5.43 -17.00
CA VAL A 67 -7.91 4.90 -16.84
C VAL A 67 -8.23 4.63 -15.36
N PHE A 68 -7.27 4.13 -14.57
CA PHE A 68 -7.47 3.97 -13.13
C PHE A 68 -7.69 5.30 -12.41
N GLU A 69 -6.89 6.32 -12.70
CA GLU A 69 -7.06 7.65 -12.10
C GLU A 69 -8.36 8.33 -12.55
N GLN A 70 -8.84 8.05 -13.77
CA GLN A 70 -10.18 8.43 -14.22
C GLN A 70 -11.28 7.71 -13.41
N ALA A 71 -11.16 6.40 -13.19
CA ALA A 71 -12.09 5.62 -12.38
C ALA A 71 -12.20 6.11 -10.93
N LEU A 72 -11.08 6.51 -10.32
CA LEU A 72 -11.07 7.14 -9.00
C LEU A 72 -11.87 8.45 -9.00
N ARG A 73 -11.63 9.33 -9.98
CA ARG A 73 -12.32 10.61 -10.12
C ARG A 73 -13.83 10.44 -10.30
N GLU A 74 -14.26 9.50 -11.14
CA GLU A 74 -15.68 9.17 -11.35
C GLU A 74 -16.35 8.63 -10.08
N SER A 75 -15.60 7.88 -9.27
CA SER A 75 -16.08 7.31 -8.01
C SER A 75 -16.03 8.31 -6.83
N GLY A 76 -15.60 9.55 -7.06
CA GLY A 76 -15.41 10.56 -6.00
C GLY A 76 -14.29 10.20 -5.02
N VAL A 77 -13.31 9.43 -5.46
CA VAL A 77 -12.10 9.08 -4.70
C VAL A 77 -10.95 9.96 -5.17
N GLU A 78 -10.41 10.76 -4.26
CA GLU A 78 -9.21 11.54 -4.53
C GLU A 78 -7.97 10.67 -4.34
N LEU A 79 -6.97 10.90 -5.19
CA LEU A 79 -5.68 10.24 -5.05
C LEU A 79 -4.94 10.85 -3.85
N PRO A 80 -4.51 10.05 -2.86
CA PRO A 80 -3.85 10.59 -1.68
C PRO A 80 -2.50 11.22 -2.03
N ALA A 81 -2.03 12.13 -1.17
CA ALA A 81 -0.66 12.63 -1.25
C ALA A 81 0.34 11.46 -1.12
N LEU A 82 1.42 11.50 -1.89
CA LEU A 82 2.42 10.41 -1.93
C LEU A 82 3.00 10.11 -0.54
N ALA A 83 3.35 11.14 0.23
CA ALA A 83 3.87 10.99 1.58
C ALA A 83 2.87 10.27 2.50
N LEU A 84 1.57 10.61 2.40
CA LEU A 84 0.53 9.96 3.18
C LEU A 84 0.38 8.48 2.79
N ALA A 85 0.33 8.20 1.49
CA ALA A 85 0.23 6.85 0.97
C ALA A 85 1.39 5.95 1.43
N ARG A 86 2.63 6.47 1.37
CA ARG A 86 3.83 5.77 1.85
C ARG A 86 3.80 5.51 3.36
N ARG A 87 3.33 6.45 4.18
CA ARG A 87 3.16 6.25 5.64
C ARG A 87 2.16 5.14 5.96
N HIS A 88 1.06 5.06 5.21
CA HIS A 88 0.10 3.97 5.32
C HIS A 88 0.69 2.64 4.83
N GLY A 89 1.47 2.65 3.75
CA GLY A 89 2.22 1.48 3.26
C GLY A 89 3.21 0.96 4.30
N LEU A 90 3.93 1.85 4.98
CA LEU A 90 4.87 1.49 6.04
C LEU A 90 4.16 0.77 7.22
N ARG A 91 2.97 1.24 7.62
CA ARG A 91 2.15 0.58 8.63
C ARG A 91 1.67 -0.80 8.18
N ARG A 92 1.23 -0.93 6.92
CA ARG A 92 0.87 -2.22 6.33
C ARG A 92 2.06 -3.17 6.31
N LEU A 93 3.25 -2.69 5.95
CA LEU A 93 4.47 -3.49 5.97
C LEU A 93 4.80 -3.98 7.38
N ALA A 94 4.73 -3.10 8.39
CA ALA A 94 4.94 -3.48 9.78
C ALA A 94 3.93 -4.55 10.24
N ALA A 95 2.64 -4.40 9.89
CA ALA A 95 1.63 -5.41 10.20
C ALA A 95 1.93 -6.76 9.51
N ARG A 96 2.30 -6.72 8.23
CA ARG A 96 2.69 -7.91 7.43
C ARG A 96 3.96 -8.59 7.93
N LEU A 97 4.86 -7.84 8.54
CA LEU A 97 6.03 -8.42 9.18
C LEU A 97 5.63 -9.18 10.46
N LEU A 98 4.71 -8.62 11.24
CA LEU A 98 4.25 -9.23 12.49
C LEU A 98 3.36 -10.46 12.27
N ASP A 99 2.56 -10.47 11.20
CA ASP A 99 1.75 -11.64 10.81
C ASP A 99 2.56 -12.71 10.05
N GLY A 100 3.81 -12.41 9.68
CA GLY A 100 4.72 -13.34 8.99
C GLY A 100 4.50 -13.44 7.48
N SER A 101 3.63 -12.63 6.89
CA SER A 101 3.42 -12.57 5.43
C SER A 101 4.57 -11.88 4.68
N VAL A 102 5.42 -11.14 5.39
CA VAL A 102 6.71 -10.63 4.91
C VAL A 102 7.82 -11.14 5.82
N THR A 103 8.89 -11.67 5.21
CA THR A 103 10.09 -12.07 5.95
C THR A 103 10.99 -10.86 6.20
N LEU A 104 11.84 -10.93 7.22
CA LEU A 104 12.84 -9.89 7.47
C LEU A 104 13.77 -9.64 6.26
N ALA A 105 14.13 -10.70 5.53
CA ALA A 105 14.90 -10.57 4.29
C ALA A 105 14.11 -9.84 3.18
N GLY A 106 12.78 -10.00 3.17
CA GLY A 106 11.88 -9.32 2.24
C GLY A 106 11.62 -7.84 2.57
N LEU A 107 12.14 -7.31 3.68
CA LEU A 107 12.08 -5.88 3.99
C LEU A 107 13.03 -5.06 3.10
N ALA A 108 14.09 -5.68 2.60
CA ALA A 108 15.07 -5.03 1.74
C ALA A 108 14.56 -5.03 0.29
N THR A 109 13.66 -4.09 -0.03
CA THR A 109 13.16 -3.85 -1.38
C THR A 109 14.07 -2.85 -2.11
N ASP A 110 14.19 -2.96 -3.44
CA ASP A 110 14.99 -2.03 -4.26
C ASP A 110 14.46 -0.58 -4.23
N ASP A 111 13.20 -0.40 -3.85
CA ASP A 111 12.58 0.90 -3.63
C ASP A 111 12.83 1.34 -2.18
N GLY A 112 13.98 1.98 -1.96
CA GLY A 112 14.34 2.54 -0.67
C GLY A 112 13.22 3.41 -0.10
N TRP A 113 12.96 3.27 1.20
CA TRP A 113 11.96 4.05 1.93
C TRP A 113 12.46 5.48 2.18
N ASP A 114 12.57 6.28 1.11
CA ASP A 114 12.71 7.74 1.23
C ASP A 114 11.32 8.33 1.55
N THR A 115 10.85 7.96 2.74
CA THR A 115 9.57 8.40 3.29
C THR A 115 9.87 9.51 4.27
N GLU A 116 9.20 10.65 4.12
CA GLU A 116 9.12 11.67 5.17
C GLU A 116 8.38 11.06 6.38
N ALA A 117 9.12 10.33 7.21
CA ALA A 117 8.60 9.74 8.44
C ALA A 117 8.22 10.86 9.42
N GLY A 118 6.92 11.10 9.56
CA GLY A 118 6.36 12.19 10.35
C GLY A 118 6.43 11.92 11.85
N THR A 119 6.25 10.65 12.26
CA THR A 119 6.21 10.24 13.68
C THR A 119 7.53 9.60 14.14
N ALA A 120 7.72 9.50 15.46
CA ALA A 120 8.90 8.87 16.04
C ALA A 120 8.93 7.36 15.76
N GLU A 121 7.77 6.71 15.76
CA GLU A 121 7.62 5.28 15.50
C GLU A 121 7.91 4.97 14.03
N GLU A 122 7.42 5.79 13.10
CA GLU A 122 7.76 5.68 11.68
C GLU A 122 9.27 5.82 11.48
N ARG A 123 9.90 6.84 12.07
CA ARG A 123 11.36 7.05 11.95
C ARG A 123 12.15 5.88 12.52
N SER A 124 11.73 5.34 13.66
CA SER A 124 12.39 4.21 14.33
C SER A 124 12.30 2.93 13.50
N PHE A 125 11.16 2.68 12.87
CA PHE A 125 10.98 1.52 12.01
C PHE A 125 11.76 1.66 10.68
N VAL A 126 11.68 2.82 10.01
CA VAL A 126 12.42 3.07 8.75
C VAL A 126 13.94 2.98 8.97
N ALA A 127 14.47 3.46 10.09
CA ALA A 127 15.90 3.42 10.39
C ALA A 127 16.48 1.98 10.45
N LEU A 128 15.63 0.97 10.66
CA LEU A 128 16.03 -0.44 10.74
C LEU A 128 15.87 -1.19 9.40
N ILE A 129 15.23 -0.57 8.40
CA ILE A 129 15.01 -1.18 7.08
C ILE A 129 16.26 -0.93 6.23
N PRO A 130 16.92 -1.99 5.70
CA PRO A 130 18.04 -1.82 4.79
C PRO A 130 17.58 -1.07 3.52
N PRO A 131 18.35 -0.08 3.03
CA PRO A 131 17.96 0.73 1.87
C PRO A 131 17.98 -0.03 0.54
N CYS A 132 18.69 -1.15 0.48
CA CYS A 132 18.69 -2.11 -0.63
C CYS A 132 18.98 -3.51 -0.08
N ALA A 133 18.65 -4.55 -0.85
CA ALA A 133 19.08 -5.92 -0.58
C ALA A 133 20.62 -6.02 -0.42
N CYS A 134 21.37 -5.19 -1.15
CA CYS A 134 22.82 -5.11 -1.09
C CYS A 134 23.40 -4.60 0.24
N CYS A 135 22.62 -3.86 1.03
CA CYS A 135 23.03 -3.31 2.32
C CYS A 135 22.66 -4.23 3.48
N LEU A 136 21.93 -5.32 3.24
CA LEU A 136 21.43 -6.19 4.29
C LEU A 136 22.55 -6.69 5.21
N GLU A 137 23.70 -7.10 4.67
CA GLU A 137 24.84 -7.56 5.47
C GLU A 137 25.42 -6.44 6.37
N TYR A 138 25.37 -5.18 5.91
CA TYR A 138 25.88 -4.03 6.66
C TYR A 138 24.88 -3.54 7.71
N THR A 139 23.59 -3.56 7.40
CA THR A 139 22.52 -3.08 8.29
C THR A 139 22.15 -4.10 9.35
N VAL A 140 22.15 -5.39 9.03
CA VAL A 140 21.87 -6.49 9.97
C VAL A 140 23.03 -6.66 10.97
N GLY A 141 24.23 -6.20 10.61
CA GLY A 141 25.42 -6.28 11.47
C GLY A 141 25.83 -7.71 11.79
N LEU A 142 26.64 -7.87 12.84
CA LEU A 142 27.16 -9.19 13.27
C LEU A 142 26.15 -10.02 14.08
N ASP A 143 25.04 -9.42 14.53
CA ASP A 143 23.99 -10.10 15.31
C ASP A 143 22.61 -10.00 14.64
N PRO A 144 22.30 -10.92 13.71
CA PRO A 144 21.02 -10.96 13.04
C PRO A 144 19.82 -11.18 13.98
N ALA A 145 20.04 -11.80 15.14
CA ALA A 145 18.96 -12.07 16.09
C ALA A 145 18.57 -10.80 16.86
N ALA A 146 19.56 -10.00 17.26
CA ALA A 146 19.33 -8.70 17.87
C ALA A 146 18.60 -7.75 16.91
N TRP A 147 19.08 -7.63 15.67
CA TRP A 147 18.41 -6.81 14.65
C TRP A 147 16.95 -7.27 14.42
N ALA A 148 16.73 -8.58 14.28
CA ALA A 148 15.38 -9.14 14.11
C ALA A 148 14.44 -8.80 15.29
N ALA A 149 14.96 -8.76 16.52
CA ALA A 149 14.20 -8.37 17.70
C ALA A 149 13.86 -6.87 17.67
N GLU A 150 14.83 -6.01 17.34
CA GLU A 150 14.64 -4.56 17.23
C GLU A 150 13.60 -4.20 16.16
N VAL A 151 13.67 -4.81 14.98
CA VAL A 151 12.71 -4.59 13.89
C VAL A 151 11.30 -4.96 14.34
N ARG A 152 11.12 -6.09 15.04
CA ARG A 152 9.81 -6.50 15.56
C ARG A 152 9.28 -5.54 16.63
N VAL A 153 10.14 -5.06 17.52
CA VAL A 153 9.75 -4.06 18.55
C VAL A 153 9.30 -2.76 17.88
N ALA A 154 10.04 -2.27 16.89
CA ALA A 154 9.67 -1.07 16.14
C ALA A 154 8.38 -1.25 15.34
N ALA A 155 8.18 -2.41 14.71
CA ALA A 155 6.94 -2.75 14.00
C ALA A 155 5.73 -2.77 14.94
N LEU A 156 5.87 -3.38 16.13
CA LEU A 156 4.83 -3.38 17.16
C LEU A 156 4.47 -1.97 17.61
N ALA A 157 5.48 -1.13 17.88
CA ALA A 157 5.27 0.25 18.27
C ALA A 157 4.53 1.06 17.17
N LEU A 158 4.91 0.86 15.91
CA LEU A 158 4.28 1.53 14.78
C LEU A 158 2.82 1.10 14.57
N VAL A 159 2.52 -0.20 14.69
CA VAL A 159 1.15 -0.72 14.54
C VAL A 159 0.26 -0.33 15.72
N ALA A 160 0.81 -0.23 16.93
CA ALA A 160 0.07 0.20 18.12
C ALA A 160 -0.17 1.72 18.18
N SER A 161 0.67 2.51 17.50
CA SER A 161 0.54 3.97 17.44
C SER A 161 -0.64 4.38 16.55
N PRO A 162 -1.52 5.29 16.99
CA PRO A 162 -2.60 5.78 16.13
C PRO A 162 -2.00 6.43 14.88
N PRO A 163 -2.59 6.23 13.69
CA PRO A 163 -2.21 7.02 12.54
C PRO A 163 -2.45 8.51 12.85
N ASP A 164 -1.63 9.38 12.26
CA ASP A 164 -2.02 10.79 12.17
C ASP A 164 -3.42 10.84 11.55
N ARG A 165 -4.29 11.75 12.01
CA ARG A 165 -5.72 11.84 11.64
C ARG A 165 -6.01 12.08 10.14
N THR A 166 -5.04 11.93 9.27
CA THR A 166 -5.19 11.92 7.82
C THR A 166 -5.36 10.47 7.37
N ASP A 167 -6.59 10.01 7.34
CA ASP A 167 -6.90 8.68 6.82
C ASP A 167 -6.71 8.66 5.29
N CYS A 168 -6.02 7.62 4.81
CA CYS A 168 -6.33 6.97 3.54
C CYS A 168 -7.52 6.02 3.83
#